data_AF-A0ABD2X089-F1
#
_entry.id   AF-A0ABD2X089-F1
#
_cell.length_a   1.000
_cell.length_b   1.000
_cell.length_c   1.000
_cell.angle_alpha   90.00
_cell.angle_beta   90.00
_cell.angle_gamma   90.00
#
_symmetry.space_group_name_H-M   'P 1'
#
loop_
_entity.id
_entity.type
_entity.pdbx_description
1 polymer ?
#
loop_
_entity_poly.entity_id
_entity_poly.type
_entity_poly.pdbx_seq_one_letter_code
_entity_poly.pdbx_strand_id
1 'polypeptide(L)'
;MGGHYSSTVRKAASVILKSTLHEDFEKRFSALVMSELTGLLPRSRVGGAQWEHLRGLTLADPEFYEPNKVDCVIGADLIPEIIMDGIKEGPVGAPLVQLRLDFDW
;
A
#
# COMPACT_ATOMS: atom_id res chain seq x y z
N MET A 1 14.57 12.75 -15.03
CA MET A 1 15.45 12.14 -14.02
C MET A 1 14.83 10.79 -13.65
N GLY A 2 15.12 9.68 -14.34
CA GLY A 2 16.40 8.98 -14.33
C GLY A 2 16.42 7.95 -13.19
N GLY A 3 15.53 6.94 -13.23
CA GLY A 3 15.46 5.90 -12.21
C GLY A 3 16.03 4.59 -12.75
N HIS A 4 17.31 4.33 -12.51
CA HIS A 4 17.89 3.00 -12.67
C HIS A 4 17.77 2.26 -11.34
N TYR A 5 16.67 1.51 -11.16
CA TYR A 5 16.60 0.47 -10.14
C TYR A 5 16.30 -0.83 -10.89
N SER A 6 17.35 -1.65 -11.06
CA SER A 6 17.25 -2.98 -11.63
C SER A 6 17.30 -3.97 -10.48
N SER A 7 16.15 -4.22 -9.86
CA SER A 7 16.02 -5.32 -8.92
C SER A 7 15.61 -6.56 -9.71
N THR A 8 16.46 -7.59 -9.66
CA THR A 8 16.17 -8.87 -10.32
C THR A 8 15.17 -9.65 -9.46
N VAL A 9 14.01 -9.96 -10.02
CA VAL A 9 13.11 -10.96 -9.44
C VAL A 9 13.76 -12.33 -9.60
N ARG A 10 14.07 -12.99 -8.48
CA ARG A 10 14.73 -14.32 -8.53
C ARG A 10 13.82 -15.44 -8.08
N LYS A 11 12.71 -15.12 -7.41
CA LYS A 11 11.80 -16.10 -6.81
C LYS A 11 10.36 -15.58 -6.87
N ALA A 12 9.43 -16.52 -7.01
CA ALA A 12 8.02 -16.30 -6.78
C ALA A 12 7.59 -17.16 -5.59
N ALA A 13 6.63 -16.67 -4.81
CA ALA A 13 6.06 -17.38 -3.67
C ALA A 13 4.54 -17.39 -3.78
N SER A 14 3.90 -18.50 -3.41
CA SER A 14 2.45 -18.51 -3.20
C SER A 14 2.17 -17.95 -1.81
N VAL A 15 1.37 -16.89 -1.76
CA VAL A 15 1.04 -16.17 -0.53
C VAL A 15 -0.48 -16.18 -0.34
N ILE A 16 -0.90 -16.15 0.92
CA ILE A 16 -2.29 -16.04 1.33
C ILE A 16 -2.46 -14.70 2.07
N LEU A 17 -3.35 -13.84 1.58
CA LEU A 17 -3.83 -12.67 2.31
C LEU A 17 -5.12 -13.04 3.05
N LYS A 18 -5.15 -12.73 4.35
CA LYS A 18 -6.31 -12.94 5.23
C LYS A 18 -6.67 -11.64 5.92
N SER A 19 -7.95 -11.47 6.18
CA SER A 19 -8.47 -10.40 7.00
C SER A 19 -8.48 -10.83 8.47
N THR A 20 -8.19 -9.92 9.39
CA THR A 20 -8.42 -10.14 10.82
C THR A 20 -9.86 -9.76 11.21
N LEU A 21 -10.55 -8.99 10.38
CA LEU A 21 -11.95 -8.57 10.58
C LEU A 21 -12.97 -9.51 9.94
N HIS A 22 -12.61 -10.16 8.84
CA HIS A 22 -13.50 -11.02 8.05
C HIS A 22 -12.90 -12.42 7.91
N GLU A 23 -13.33 -13.37 8.76
CA GLU A 23 -12.79 -14.74 8.79
C GLU A 23 -12.91 -15.48 7.45
N ASP A 24 -13.92 -15.12 6.64
CA ASP A 24 -14.18 -15.73 5.34
C ASP A 24 -13.31 -15.14 4.21
N PHE A 25 -12.59 -14.05 4.45
CA PHE A 25 -11.72 -13.45 3.44
C PHE A 25 -10.37 -14.17 3.38
N GLU A 26 -10.17 -14.92 2.30
CA GLU A 26 -8.89 -15.53 1.94
C GLU A 26 -8.60 -15.31 0.45
N LYS A 27 -7.44 -14.72 0.13
CA LYS A 27 -6.97 -14.57 -1.26
C LYS A 27 -5.59 -15.17 -1.44
N ARG A 28 -5.50 -16.07 -2.42
CA ARG A 28 -4.24 -16.73 -2.82
C ARG A 28 -3.72 -16.11 -4.10
N PHE A 29 -2.47 -15.69 -4.08
CA PHE A 29 -1.81 -15.14 -5.26
C PHE A 29 -0.32 -15.47 -5.28
N SER A 30 0.30 -15.26 -6.44
CA SER A 30 1.75 -15.39 -6.62
C SER A 30 2.40 -14.03 -6.39
N ALA A 31 3.25 -13.94 -5.37
CA ALA A 31 4.03 -12.75 -5.08
C ALA A 31 5.46 -12.89 -5.66
N LEU A 32 6.00 -11.80 -6.19
CA LEU A 32 7.39 -11.74 -6.62
C LEU A 32 8.26 -11.34 -5.43
N VAL A 33 9.29 -12.14 -5.15
CA VAL A 33 10.21 -11.88 -4.05
C VAL A 33 11.47 -11.23 -4.60
N MET A 34 11.74 -10.02 -4.12
CA MET A 34 12.79 -9.13 -4.59
C MET A 34 13.73 -8.81 -3.42
N SER A 35 15.02 -8.65 -3.69
CA SER A 35 15.98 -8.20 -2.67
C SER A 35 15.75 -6.75 -2.26
N GLU A 36 15.17 -5.96 -3.16
CA GLU A 36 14.77 -4.57 -2.95
C GLU A 36 13.53 -4.30 -3.81
N LEU A 37 12.43 -3.93 -3.17
CA LEU A 37 11.16 -3.61 -3.84
C LEU A 37 11.19 -2.15 -4.33
N THR A 38 11.48 -1.23 -3.42
CA THR A 38 11.68 0.20 -3.68
C THR A 38 12.88 0.70 -2.87
N GLY A 39 13.45 1.83 -3.31
CA GLY A 39 14.23 2.67 -2.40
C GLY A 39 13.34 3.31 -1.33
N LEU A 40 13.91 4.21 -0.51
CA LEU A 40 13.13 4.94 0.49
C LEU A 40 12.05 5.81 -0.16
N LEU A 41 10.83 5.68 0.35
CA LEU A 41 9.65 6.44 -0.04
C LEU A 41 8.97 7.05 1.18
N PRO A 42 8.49 8.30 1.07
CA PRO A 42 8.78 9.26 0.01
C PRO A 42 10.28 9.62 -0.01
N ARG A 43 10.81 10.02 -1.17
CA ARG A 43 12.25 10.38 -1.31
C ARG A 43 12.67 11.56 -0.43
N SER A 44 11.71 12.36 -0.03
CA SER A 44 11.84 13.46 0.93
C SER A 44 10.61 13.45 1.81
N ARG A 45 10.79 13.80 3.09
CA ARG A 45 9.68 13.92 4.04
C ARG A 45 8.57 14.80 3.45
N VAL A 46 7.33 14.32 3.54
CA VAL A 46 6.17 15.10 3.11
C VAL A 46 5.85 16.11 4.21
N GLY A 47 5.96 17.39 3.87
CA GLY A 47 5.68 18.50 4.79
C GLY A 47 4.19 18.58 5.13
N GLY A 48 3.88 18.47 6.42
CA GLY A 48 2.53 18.32 6.96
C GLY A 48 1.63 19.54 6.78
N ALA A 49 0.91 19.57 5.67
CA ALA A 49 -0.52 19.75 5.86
C ALA A 49 -0.98 18.48 6.59
N GLN A 50 -1.30 18.58 7.89
CA GLN A 50 -2.11 17.55 8.51
C GLN A 50 -3.40 17.51 7.69
N TRP A 51 -3.44 16.55 6.79
CA TRP A 51 -4.56 16.39 5.90
C TRP A 51 -5.74 16.01 6.77
N GLU A 52 -6.65 16.96 6.97
CA GLU A 52 -7.73 16.81 7.94
C GLU A 52 -8.63 15.61 7.62
N HIS A 53 -8.70 15.26 6.34
CA HIS A 53 -9.41 14.07 5.89
C HIS A 53 -8.71 12.77 6.29
N LEU A 54 -7.42 12.77 6.64
CA LEU A 54 -6.72 11.59 7.13
C LEU A 54 -6.78 11.41 8.65
N ARG A 55 -7.21 12.42 9.41
CA ARG A 55 -7.25 12.33 10.87
C ARG A 55 -8.19 11.23 11.35
N GLY A 56 -7.72 10.45 12.32
CA GLY A 56 -8.47 9.36 12.94
C GLY A 56 -8.63 8.11 12.08
N LEU A 57 -7.92 8.02 10.94
CA LEU A 57 -7.89 6.82 10.11
C LEU A 57 -6.73 5.92 10.52
N THR A 58 -6.98 4.60 10.51
CA THR A 58 -5.90 3.61 10.45
C THR A 58 -5.44 3.53 9.00
N LEU A 59 -4.19 3.93 8.75
CA LEU A 59 -3.60 3.93 7.41
C LEU A 59 -2.79 2.64 7.20
N ALA A 60 -2.75 2.16 5.95
CA ALA A 60 -1.90 1.05 5.53
C ALA A 60 -0.43 1.26 5.87
N ASP A 61 0.00 2.51 5.77
CA ASP A 61 1.33 2.97 6.10
C ASP A 61 1.18 4.17 7.04
N PRO A 62 1.21 3.99 8.37
CA PRO A 62 1.09 5.07 9.33
C PRO A 62 2.22 6.11 9.22
N GLU A 63 3.37 5.72 8.65
CA GLU A 63 4.56 6.55 8.50
C GLU A 63 4.76 7.00 7.04
N PHE A 64 3.71 6.97 6.20
CA PHE A 64 3.78 7.30 4.76
C PHE A 64 4.46 8.65 4.43
N TYR A 65 4.57 9.55 5.41
CA TYR A 65 5.17 10.87 5.27
C TYR A 65 6.69 10.88 5.49
N GLU A 66 7.26 9.79 6.02
CA GLU A 66 8.68 9.65 6.33
C GLU A 66 9.38 8.76 5.29
N PRO A 67 10.59 9.10 4.83
CA PRO A 67 11.36 8.21 3.96
C PRO A 67 11.60 6.84 4.60
N ASN A 68 10.84 5.83 4.20
CA ASN A 68 10.93 4.46 4.70
C ASN A 68 10.86 3.45 3.54
N LYS A 69 11.21 2.19 3.79
CA LYS A 69 11.09 1.12 2.79
C LYS A 69 9.64 0.66 2.70
N VAL A 70 9.21 0.30 1.49
CA VAL A 70 7.94 -0.40 1.28
C VAL A 70 8.19 -1.90 1.33
N ASP A 71 7.50 -2.59 2.23
CA ASP A 71 7.65 -4.04 2.41
C ASP A 71 6.87 -4.85 1.37
N CYS A 72 5.71 -4.34 0.94
CA CYS A 72 4.82 -5.02 0.01
C CYS A 72 4.09 -4.03 -0.90
N VAL A 73 3.89 -4.41 -2.16
CA VAL A 73 3.01 -3.71 -3.11
C VAL A 73 2.00 -4.72 -3.62
N ILE A 74 0.72 -4.39 -3.47
CA ILE A 74 -0.37 -5.20 -3.99
C ILE A 74 -0.58 -4.82 -5.46
N GLY A 75 -0.55 -5.81 -6.34
CA GLY A 75 -0.76 -5.63 -7.77
C GLY A 75 -2.19 -5.19 -8.09
N ALA A 76 -2.35 -4.43 -9.18
CA ALA A 76 -3.66 -3.93 -9.61
C ALA A 76 -4.62 -5.04 -10.07
N ASP A 77 -4.10 -6.22 -10.39
CA ASP A 77 -4.86 -7.43 -10.69
C ASP A 77 -5.72 -7.89 -9.50
N LEU A 78 -5.30 -7.60 -8.26
CA LEU A 78 -6.05 -7.95 -7.06
C LEU A 78 -7.06 -6.87 -6.64
N ILE A 79 -6.99 -5.66 -7.20
CA ILE A 79 -7.86 -4.53 -6.83
C ILE A 79 -9.35 -4.89 -6.87
N PRO A 80 -9.90 -5.48 -7.94
CA PRO A 80 -11.33 -5.79 -8.02
C PRO A 80 -11.83 -6.77 -6.95
N GLU A 81 -10.91 -7.52 -6.34
CA GLU A 81 -11.24 -8.55 -5.35
C GLU A 81 -11.09 -8.06 -3.90
N ILE A 82 -10.45 -6.91 -3.68
CA ILE A 82 -10.11 -6.42 -2.33
C ILE A 82 -10.60 -4.99 -2.06
N ILE A 83 -10.77 -4.16 -3.10
CA ILE A 83 -11.30 -2.81 -2.95
C ILE A 83 -12.81 -2.90 -2.75
N MET A 84 -13.28 -2.29 -1.67
CA MET A 84 -14.69 -2.05 -1.41
C MET A 84 -15.03 -0.56 -1.60
N ASP A 85 -16.25 -0.16 -1.25
CA ASP A 85 -16.66 1.24 -1.24
C ASP A 85 -15.97 2.04 -0.14
N GLY A 86 -15.66 3.30 -0.40
CA GLY A 86 -15.13 4.22 0.63
C GLY A 86 -13.83 4.84 0.16
N ILE A 87 -13.96 5.85 -0.69
CA ILE A 87 -12.85 6.72 -1.05
C ILE A 87 -13.00 8.00 -0.24
N LYS A 88 -11.92 8.41 0.43
CA LYS A 88 -11.85 9.72 1.08
C LYS A 88 -10.86 10.59 0.34
N GLU A 89 -11.40 11.58 -0.34
CA GLU A 89 -10.63 12.55 -1.10
C GLU A 89 -10.26 13.75 -0.22
N GLY A 90 -9.05 14.25 -0.44
CA GLY A 90 -8.61 15.52 0.10
C GLY A 90 -8.70 16.63 -0.95
N PRO A 91 -8.23 17.83 -0.61
CA PRO A 91 -8.01 18.91 -1.58
C PRO A 91 -7.09 18.47 -2.73
N VAL A 92 -7.12 19.21 -3.84
CA VAL A 92 -6.21 18.96 -4.98
C VAL A 92 -4.75 18.93 -4.50
N GLY A 93 -4.04 17.84 -4.84
CA GLY A 93 -2.66 17.61 -4.43
C GLY A 93 -2.50 16.90 -3.07
N ALA A 94 -3.59 16.63 -2.36
CA ALA A 94 -3.61 15.77 -1.19
C ALA A 94 -3.81 14.30 -1.59
N PRO A 95 -3.44 13.33 -0.74
CA PRO A 95 -3.59 11.92 -1.05
C PRO A 95 -5.06 11.52 -1.00
N LEU A 96 -5.37 10.49 -1.79
CA LEU A 96 -6.60 9.74 -1.72
C LEU A 96 -6.40 8.57 -0.77
N VAL A 97 -7.42 8.25 0.03
CA VAL A 97 -7.41 7.06 0.87
C VAL A 97 -8.56 6.14 0.55
N GLN A 98 -8.23 4.86 0.42
CA GLN A 98 -9.18 3.77 0.41
C GLN A 98 -9.50 3.38 1.86
N LEU A 99 -10.72 3.67 2.30
CA LEU A 99 -11.18 3.45 3.67
C LEU A 99 -11.58 2.01 3.93
N ARG A 100 -12.11 1.33 2.90
CA ARG A 100 -12.69 0.01 3.06
C ARG A 100 -12.03 -0.97 2.10
N LEU A 101 -11.38 -1.94 2.69
CA LEU A 101 -10.83 -3.11 2.02
C LEU A 101 -11.45 -4.33 2.69
N ASP A 102 -11.54 -5.44 1.98
CA ASP A 102 -12.05 -6.72 2.53
C ASP A 102 -11.08 -7.34 3.56
N PHE A 103 -9.90 -6.72 3.70
CA PHE A 103 -8.91 -6.99 4.74
C PHE A 103 -8.48 -5.69 5.43
N ASP A 104 -7.93 -5.83 6.63
CA ASP A 104 -7.38 -4.75 7.45
C ASP A 104 -5.85 -4.74 7.45
N TRP A 105 -5.27 -3.67 8.00
CA TRP A 105 -3.84 -3.45 8.17
C TRP A 105 -3.41 -3.62 9.62
#